data_AF-A0AAN6W4R4-F1
#
_entry.id   AF-A0AAN6W4R4-F1
#
_cell.length_a   1.000
_cell.length_b   1.000
_cell.length_c   1.000
_cell.angle_alpha   90.00
_cell.angle_beta   90.00
_cell.angle_gamma   90.00
#
_symmetry.space_group_name_H-M   'P 1'
#
loop_
_entity.id
_entity.type
_entity.pdbx_description
1 polymer ?
#
loop_
_entity_poly.entity_id
_entity_poly.type
_entity_poly.pdbx_seq_one_letter_code
_entity_poly.pdbx_strand_id
1 'polypeptide(L)'
;MLYPNMESTPASLDDVVINEFDDDSKEFWNETTALPLIKLLQNSGYSNQDIETHSKWYNCFIIPALGSQPQAGKKPLFNARITADGSPVELSVNFKESSKVRTVRFTIEATGPKAGTPTDPYNQEETTRLLQTMTNAIPGIYLGQYNTFTQSLFLPASTAPSILPKVTPKTPLSQAWIAFDLAHGGGIMAKVYFMPFLKWLHTASPAQAISTKDIIFDIARQCNGPYGSYDHPISLLDSYLCSFPPGSFQPTVEMVAIDCEGGDDAWGKGQEQRYGNDATAAGGAVEFAISVKGRF
;
A
#
# COMPACT_ATOMS: atom_id res chain seq x y z
N MET A 1 3.68 37.42 -17.10
CA MET A 1 3.86 37.42 -15.64
C MET A 1 4.56 36.13 -15.29
N LEU A 2 5.75 36.24 -14.71
CA LEU A 2 6.60 35.11 -14.34
C LEU A 2 6.08 34.54 -13.01
N TYR A 3 5.76 33.24 -12.97
CA TYR A 3 5.50 32.53 -11.73
C TYR A 3 6.81 32.39 -10.94
N PRO A 4 6.86 32.69 -9.63
CA PRO A 4 8.05 32.48 -8.84
C PRO A 4 8.25 30.98 -8.58
N ASN A 5 9.44 30.47 -8.89
CA ASN A 5 9.93 29.17 -8.46
C ASN A 5 9.88 29.10 -6.92
N MET A 6 8.97 28.30 -6.37
CA MET A 6 9.16 27.74 -5.03
C MET A 6 9.98 26.47 -5.19
N GLU A 7 11.30 26.60 -5.06
CA GLU A 7 12.12 25.46 -4.64
C GLU A 7 11.82 25.22 -3.16
N SER A 8 10.88 24.30 -2.87
CA SER A 8 10.73 23.76 -1.53
C SER A 8 11.90 22.83 -1.25
N THR A 9 12.81 23.24 -0.38
CA THR A 9 13.80 22.34 0.22
C THR A 9 13.05 21.14 0.84
N PRO A 10 13.45 19.88 0.57
CA PRO A 10 12.86 18.73 1.26
C PRO A 10 13.06 18.91 2.76
N ALA A 11 12.00 18.69 3.56
CA ALA A 11 12.11 18.69 5.01
C ALA A 11 13.13 17.61 5.44
N SER A 12 14.02 17.91 6.39
CA SER A 12 14.86 16.86 6.98
C SER A 12 13.95 15.84 7.67
N LEU A 13 14.39 14.58 7.80
CA LEU A 13 13.71 13.60 8.65
C LEU A 13 13.51 14.13 10.08
N ASP A 14 14.39 15.03 10.52
CA ASP A 14 14.34 15.68 11.83
C ASP A 14 13.20 16.71 11.97
N ASP A 15 12.62 17.17 10.85
CA ASP A 15 11.55 18.18 10.83
C ASP A 15 10.13 17.55 10.82
N VAL A 16 10.03 16.22 10.75
CA VAL A 16 8.73 15.52 10.72
C VAL A 16 8.14 15.49 12.12
N VAL A 17 7.17 16.37 12.38
CA VAL A 17 6.40 16.38 13.63
C VAL A 17 5.39 15.23 13.63
N ILE A 18 5.58 14.28 14.53
CA ILE A 18 4.68 13.15 14.75
C ILE A 18 3.92 13.43 16.04
N ASN A 19 2.58 13.44 15.97
CA ASN A 19 1.72 13.61 17.14
C ASN A 19 2.03 12.57 18.22
N GLU A 20 1.74 12.92 19.49
CA GLU A 20 1.97 12.11 20.69
C GLU A 20 1.62 10.63 20.47
N PHE A 21 2.66 9.83 20.31
CA PHE A 21 2.60 8.38 20.28
C PHE A 21 3.17 7.88 21.60
N ASP A 22 2.45 6.99 22.29
CA ASP A 22 2.84 6.58 23.64
C ASP A 22 4.16 5.81 23.62
N ASP A 23 5.03 6.12 24.58
CA ASP A 23 6.40 5.60 24.59
C ASP A 23 6.43 4.07 24.76
N ASP A 24 5.48 3.50 25.50
CA ASP A 24 5.35 2.03 25.65
C ASP A 24 5.08 1.36 24.30
N SER A 25 4.19 1.92 23.47
CA SER A 25 3.94 1.41 22.11
C SER A 25 5.15 1.62 21.21
N LYS A 26 5.93 2.72 21.37
CA LYS A 26 7.16 2.91 20.58
C LYS A 26 8.17 1.82 20.89
N GLU A 27 8.38 1.55 22.17
CA GLU A 27 9.31 0.53 22.64
C GLU A 27 8.87 -0.84 22.13
N PHE A 28 7.59 -1.19 22.33
CA PHE A 28 7.03 -2.44 21.84
C PHE A 28 7.25 -2.65 20.33
N TRP A 29 6.90 -1.67 19.49
CA TRP A 29 7.04 -1.80 18.04
C TRP A 29 8.50 -1.78 17.60
N ASN A 30 9.37 -1.05 18.29
CA ASN A 30 10.81 -1.11 18.06
C ASN A 30 11.33 -2.52 18.27
N GLU A 31 11.03 -3.12 19.42
CA GLU A 31 11.49 -4.47 19.76
C GLU A 31 10.94 -5.54 18.82
N THR A 32 9.65 -5.44 18.48
CA THR A 32 8.94 -6.50 17.76
C THR A 32 9.01 -6.37 16.24
N THR A 33 9.31 -5.20 15.69
CA THR A 33 9.32 -4.98 14.23
C THR A 33 10.62 -4.36 13.71
N ALA A 34 11.12 -3.30 14.35
CA ALA A 34 12.33 -2.62 13.89
C ALA A 34 13.59 -3.47 14.09
N LEU A 35 13.75 -4.13 15.25
CA LEU A 35 14.90 -5.00 15.51
C LEU A 35 14.95 -6.22 14.54
N PRO A 36 13.85 -6.94 14.29
CA PRO A 36 13.82 -7.97 13.24
C PRO A 36 14.14 -7.42 11.85
N LEU A 37 13.63 -6.24 11.47
CA LEU A 37 13.96 -5.60 10.19
C LEU A 37 15.47 -5.33 10.07
N ILE A 38 16.10 -4.77 11.10
CA ILE A 38 17.54 -4.49 11.13
C ILE A 38 18.34 -5.77 10.92
N LYS A 39 17.98 -6.85 11.63
CA LYS A 39 18.63 -8.17 11.46
C LYS A 39 18.45 -8.69 10.02
N LEU A 40 17.29 -8.47 9.43
CA LEU A 40 17.00 -8.89 8.07
C LEU A 40 17.83 -8.10 7.03
N LEU A 41 17.99 -6.80 7.23
CA LEU A 41 18.87 -5.95 6.41
C LEU A 41 20.33 -6.40 6.51
N GLN A 42 20.83 -6.67 7.72
CA GLN A 42 22.18 -7.21 7.94
C GLN A 42 22.40 -8.52 7.18
N ASN A 43 21.47 -9.48 7.33
CA ASN A 43 21.55 -10.79 6.68
C ASN A 43 21.31 -10.73 5.15
N SER A 44 20.80 -9.61 4.65
CA SER A 44 20.59 -9.35 3.22
C SER A 44 21.74 -8.56 2.58
N GLY A 45 22.80 -8.27 3.34
CA GLY A 45 24.04 -7.67 2.83
C GLY A 45 23.97 -6.15 2.65
N TYR A 46 23.06 -5.46 3.33
CA TYR A 46 23.00 -4.00 3.34
C TYR A 46 24.22 -3.42 4.06
N SER A 47 24.69 -2.25 3.60
CA SER A 47 25.78 -1.55 4.28
C SER A 47 25.32 -0.99 5.63
N ASN A 48 26.25 -0.70 6.54
CA ASN A 48 25.92 -0.05 7.82
C ASN A 48 25.21 1.31 7.60
N GLN A 49 25.58 2.04 6.55
CA GLN A 49 24.95 3.31 6.20
C GLN A 49 23.49 3.11 5.74
N ASP A 50 23.22 2.07 4.95
CA ASP A 50 21.86 1.74 4.53
C ASP A 50 21.00 1.31 5.73
N ILE A 51 21.56 0.48 6.61
CA ILE A 51 20.88 0.02 7.82
C ILE A 51 20.52 1.21 8.71
N GLU A 52 21.44 2.17 8.91
CA GLU A 52 21.18 3.38 9.68
C GLU A 52 20.08 4.23 9.02
N THR A 53 20.17 4.43 7.71
CA THR A 53 19.20 5.23 6.93
C THR A 53 17.80 4.63 7.02
N HIS A 54 17.68 3.33 6.74
CA HIS A 54 16.40 2.61 6.79
C HIS A 54 15.85 2.51 8.21
N SER A 55 16.71 2.34 9.22
CA SER A 55 16.30 2.31 10.63
C SER A 55 15.74 3.65 11.10
N LYS A 56 16.39 4.77 10.76
CA LYS A 56 15.88 6.11 11.07
C LYS A 56 14.54 6.36 10.39
N TRP A 57 14.46 6.07 9.09
CA TRP A 57 13.22 6.20 8.34
C TRP A 57 12.08 5.34 8.93
N TYR A 58 12.36 4.09 9.29
CA TYR A 58 11.38 3.18 9.87
C TYR A 58 10.84 3.71 11.21
N ASN A 59 11.74 4.22 12.06
CA ASN A 59 11.35 4.86 13.33
C ASN A 59 10.51 6.13 13.11
N CYS A 60 10.88 6.96 12.13
CA CYS A 60 10.19 8.22 11.84
C CYS A 60 8.82 8.03 11.18
N PHE A 61 8.61 7.00 10.36
CA PHE A 61 7.35 6.90 9.63
C PHE A 61 6.52 5.68 9.98
N ILE A 62 7.16 4.54 10.17
CA ILE A 62 6.46 3.27 10.25
C ILE A 62 5.96 3.03 11.66
N ILE A 63 6.80 3.15 12.67
CA ILE A 63 6.41 2.89 14.07
C ILE A 63 5.14 3.68 14.47
N PRO A 64 5.03 4.99 14.20
CA PRO A 64 3.84 5.75 14.58
C PRO A 64 2.59 5.35 13.80
N ALA A 65 2.74 4.80 12.60
CA ALA A 65 1.65 4.31 11.77
C ALA A 65 1.14 2.91 12.19
N LEU A 66 1.83 2.20 13.10
CA LEU A 66 1.38 0.90 13.61
C LEU A 66 0.33 1.01 14.72
N GLY A 67 0.07 2.22 15.22
CA GLY A 67 -0.91 2.47 16.27
C GLY A 67 -0.48 1.92 17.64
N SER A 68 -1.43 1.80 18.57
CA SER A 68 -1.15 1.31 19.92
C SER A 68 -0.76 -0.17 19.93
N GLN A 69 0.13 -0.54 20.85
CA GLN A 69 0.53 -1.93 21.04
C GLN A 69 -0.67 -2.84 21.37
N PRO A 70 -0.63 -4.13 20.98
CA PRO A 70 -1.62 -5.11 21.41
C PRO A 70 -1.65 -5.24 22.93
N GLN A 71 -2.84 -5.28 23.52
CA GLN A 71 -3.01 -5.50 24.96
C GLN A 71 -3.65 -6.87 25.22
N ALA A 72 -3.03 -7.64 26.11
CA ALA A 72 -3.52 -8.97 26.47
C ALA A 72 -5.00 -8.94 26.90
N GLY A 73 -5.83 -9.80 26.28
CA GLY A 73 -7.25 -9.89 26.57
C GLY A 73 -8.13 -8.78 25.99
N LYS A 74 -7.55 -7.78 25.30
CA LYS A 74 -8.30 -6.72 24.62
C LYS A 74 -8.25 -6.91 23.11
N LYS A 75 -9.42 -6.85 22.47
CA LYS A 75 -9.51 -6.80 21.02
C LYS A 75 -9.30 -5.37 20.55
N PRO A 76 -8.49 -5.14 19.51
CA PRO A 76 -8.39 -3.81 18.93
C PRO A 76 -9.74 -3.41 18.29
N LEU A 77 -9.99 -2.10 18.19
CA LEU A 77 -11.19 -1.59 17.51
C LEU A 77 -11.18 -1.94 16.03
N PHE A 78 -10.00 -1.93 15.42
CA PHE A 78 -9.75 -2.41 14.08
C PHE A 78 -8.69 -3.50 14.11
N ASN A 79 -8.94 -4.62 13.43
CA ASN A 79 -8.01 -5.72 13.38
C ASN A 79 -7.29 -5.72 12.02
N ALA A 80 -6.00 -5.38 12.03
CA ALA A 80 -5.15 -5.49 10.85
C ALA A 80 -5.11 -6.96 10.37
N ARG A 81 -5.02 -7.16 9.06
CA ARG A 81 -5.17 -8.48 8.43
C ARG A 81 -4.12 -8.80 7.37
N ILE A 82 -2.93 -8.22 7.51
CA ILE A 82 -1.78 -8.61 6.68
C ILE A 82 -1.37 -10.04 7.00
N THR A 83 -1.16 -10.35 8.28
CA THR A 83 -0.75 -11.68 8.72
C THR A 83 -1.93 -12.45 9.32
N ALA A 84 -1.80 -13.78 9.34
CA ALA A 84 -2.84 -14.66 9.89
C ALA A 84 -3.12 -14.42 11.39
N ASP A 85 -2.11 -13.97 12.13
CA ASP A 85 -2.21 -13.64 13.56
C ASP A 85 -2.69 -12.20 13.84
N GLY A 86 -2.89 -11.38 12.80
CA GLY A 86 -3.36 -10.00 12.91
C GLY A 86 -2.27 -8.97 13.21
N SER A 87 -0.99 -9.35 13.10
CA SER A 87 0.13 -8.41 13.16
C SER A 87 0.04 -7.40 12.01
N PRO A 88 0.28 -6.10 12.27
CA PRO A 88 0.16 -5.05 11.26
C PRO A 88 1.40 -4.93 10.36
N VAL A 89 2.40 -5.81 10.51
CA VAL A 89 3.65 -5.81 9.76
C VAL A 89 3.99 -7.22 9.29
N GLU A 90 4.32 -7.36 8.02
CA GLU A 90 4.90 -8.58 7.43
C GLU A 90 6.25 -8.26 6.80
N LEU A 91 7.30 -8.98 7.21
CA LEU A 91 8.65 -8.85 6.65
C LEU A 91 8.88 -9.90 5.56
N SER A 92 9.55 -9.52 4.47
CA SER A 92 9.89 -10.41 3.36
C SER A 92 11.24 -10.07 2.74
N VAL A 93 11.81 -11.04 2.01
CA VAL A 93 13.04 -10.85 1.24
C VAL A 93 12.80 -11.32 -0.17
N ASN A 94 13.08 -10.44 -1.14
CA ASN A 94 13.06 -10.78 -2.54
C ASN A 94 14.42 -11.37 -2.95
N PHE A 95 14.39 -12.62 -3.43
CA PHE A 95 15.52 -13.32 -4.00
C PHE A 95 15.42 -13.29 -5.53
N LYS A 96 16.42 -12.70 -6.19
CA LYS A 96 16.48 -12.65 -7.66
C LYS A 96 17.41 -13.74 -8.17
N GLU A 97 16.96 -14.57 -9.11
CA GLU A 97 17.76 -15.69 -9.63
C GLU A 97 19.10 -15.23 -10.22
N SER A 98 19.09 -14.12 -10.96
CA SER A 98 20.27 -13.57 -11.64
C SER A 98 21.09 -12.61 -10.79
N SER A 99 20.70 -12.33 -9.54
CA SER A 99 21.39 -11.37 -8.69
C SER A 99 21.56 -11.86 -7.26
N LYS A 100 22.78 -11.71 -6.73
CA LYS A 100 23.05 -11.97 -5.31
C LYS A 100 22.47 -10.89 -4.39
N VAL A 101 22.01 -9.77 -4.96
CA VAL A 101 21.38 -8.69 -4.21
C VAL A 101 20.02 -9.15 -3.71
N ARG A 102 19.87 -9.16 -2.39
CA ARG A 102 18.61 -9.46 -1.70
C ARG A 102 17.96 -8.15 -1.32
N THR A 103 16.73 -7.94 -1.77
CA THR A 103 15.96 -6.73 -1.41
C THR A 103 15.04 -7.07 -0.26
N VAL A 104 15.19 -6.37 0.86
CA VAL A 104 14.25 -6.46 1.98
C VAL A 104 13.00 -5.65 1.63
N ARG A 105 11.85 -6.28 1.81
CA ARG A 105 10.53 -5.67 1.68
C ARG A 105 9.78 -5.87 2.99
N PHE A 106 8.93 -4.94 3.36
CA PHE A 106 7.90 -5.21 4.36
C PHE A 106 6.57 -4.56 3.96
N THR A 107 5.48 -5.13 4.46
CA THR A 107 4.13 -4.65 4.22
C THR A 107 3.49 -4.26 5.54
N ILE A 108 2.81 -3.11 5.58
CA ILE A 108 2.08 -2.63 6.75
C ILE A 108 0.63 -2.30 6.44
N GLU A 109 -0.22 -2.40 7.46
CA GLU A 109 -1.57 -1.89 7.45
C GLU A 109 -1.59 -0.76 8.46
N ALA A 110 -1.33 0.45 7.94
CA ALA A 110 -1.25 1.64 8.75
C ALA A 110 -2.57 1.83 9.50
N THR A 111 -2.50 1.86 10.83
CA THR A 111 -3.66 1.82 11.73
C THR A 111 -3.57 2.97 12.73
N GLY A 112 -4.40 3.99 12.51
CA GLY A 112 -4.42 5.21 13.31
C GLY A 112 -5.31 5.08 14.55
N PRO A 113 -5.29 6.08 15.46
CA PRO A 113 -6.06 6.05 16.71
C PRO A 113 -7.58 6.04 16.50
N LYS A 114 -8.06 6.41 15.31
CA LYS A 114 -9.48 6.41 14.95
C LYS A 114 -9.92 5.14 14.22
N ALA A 115 -9.00 4.23 13.90
CA ALA A 115 -9.33 3.04 13.13
C ALA A 115 -10.41 2.21 13.83
N GLY A 116 -11.47 1.87 13.09
CA GLY A 116 -12.62 1.11 13.59
C GLY A 116 -13.61 1.92 14.43
N THR A 117 -13.36 3.21 14.65
CA THR A 117 -14.32 4.11 15.30
C THR A 117 -15.40 4.58 14.30
N PRO A 118 -16.50 5.21 14.76
CA PRO A 118 -17.50 5.78 13.84
C PRO A 118 -16.97 6.84 12.87
N THR A 119 -15.83 7.48 13.15
CA THR A 119 -15.24 8.49 12.24
C THR A 119 -14.31 7.87 11.20
N ASP A 120 -13.66 6.74 11.51
CA ASP A 120 -12.87 5.96 10.54
C ASP A 120 -13.17 4.45 10.66
N PRO A 121 -14.39 4.01 10.26
CA PRO A 121 -14.85 2.65 10.48
C PRO A 121 -14.13 1.60 9.63
N TYR A 122 -13.35 2.05 8.63
CA TYR A 122 -12.69 1.18 7.66
C TYR A 122 -11.16 1.29 7.64
N ASN A 123 -10.58 2.05 8.58
CA ASN A 123 -9.13 2.28 8.67
C ASN A 123 -8.51 2.85 7.39
N GLN A 124 -9.02 3.99 6.91
CA GLN A 124 -8.59 4.65 5.68
C GLN A 124 -7.72 5.88 5.94
N GLU A 125 -7.88 6.54 7.09
CA GLU A 125 -7.25 7.83 7.36
C GLU A 125 -5.73 7.69 7.49
N GLU A 126 -5.26 6.66 8.19
CA GLU A 126 -3.84 6.55 8.56
C GLU A 126 -2.95 6.22 7.36
N THR A 127 -3.41 5.37 6.44
CA THR A 127 -2.72 5.10 5.17
C THR A 127 -2.54 6.39 4.36
N THR A 128 -3.59 7.21 4.26
CA THR A 128 -3.56 8.49 3.55
C THR A 128 -2.59 9.46 4.23
N ARG A 129 -2.70 9.60 5.55
CA ARG A 129 -1.85 10.47 6.37
C ARG A 129 -0.38 10.11 6.22
N LEU A 130 -0.05 8.82 6.31
CA LEU A 130 1.32 8.33 6.21
C LEU A 130 1.95 8.68 4.85
N LEU A 131 1.26 8.32 3.76
CA LEU A 131 1.76 8.56 2.41
C LEU A 131 1.91 10.06 2.09
N GLN A 132 0.94 10.89 2.50
CA GLN A 132 1.03 12.35 2.35
C GLN A 132 2.16 12.97 3.19
N THR A 133 2.45 12.41 4.36
CA THR A 133 3.59 12.87 5.16
C THR A 133 4.90 12.51 4.44
N MET A 134 5.00 11.31 3.88
CA MET A 134 6.18 10.86 3.15
C MET A 134 6.45 11.65 1.87
N THR A 135 5.43 12.12 1.13
CA THR A 135 5.66 12.93 -0.09
C THR A 135 6.44 14.21 0.17
N ASN A 136 6.37 14.76 1.38
CA ASN A 136 7.08 15.99 1.75
C ASN A 136 8.54 15.74 2.16
N ALA A 137 8.86 14.51 2.57
CA ALA A 137 10.15 14.15 3.17
C ALA A 137 11.00 13.21 2.30
N ILE A 138 10.36 12.41 1.45
CA ILE A 138 11.01 11.35 0.67
C ILE A 138 10.84 11.64 -0.82
N PRO A 139 11.91 12.05 -1.51
CA PRO A 139 11.90 12.21 -2.96
C PRO A 139 11.52 10.89 -3.66
N GLY A 140 10.70 10.97 -4.70
CA GLY A 140 10.33 9.81 -5.51
C GLY A 140 9.00 9.15 -5.14
N ILE A 141 8.37 9.52 -4.02
CA ILE A 141 7.01 9.08 -3.69
C ILE A 141 6.01 10.05 -4.30
N TYR A 142 5.13 9.54 -5.16
CA TYR A 142 4.07 10.32 -5.81
C TYR A 142 2.73 9.61 -5.68
N LEU A 143 1.65 10.38 -5.47
CA LEU A 143 0.34 9.84 -5.11
C LEU A 143 -0.73 9.97 -6.21
N GLY A 144 -0.33 10.19 -7.47
CA GLY A 144 -1.30 10.37 -8.57
C GLY A 144 -2.25 9.18 -8.73
N GLN A 145 -1.69 7.98 -8.90
CA GLN A 145 -2.49 6.75 -8.97
C GLN A 145 -3.19 6.46 -7.64
N TYR A 146 -2.49 6.65 -6.51
CA TYR A 146 -3.07 6.48 -5.18
C TYR A 146 -4.36 7.31 -4.99
N ASN A 147 -4.34 8.58 -5.40
CA ASN A 147 -5.51 9.46 -5.34
C ASN A 147 -6.66 8.94 -6.22
N THR A 148 -6.35 8.42 -7.42
CA THR A 148 -7.36 7.84 -8.32
C THR A 148 -8.04 6.60 -7.70
N PHE A 149 -7.24 5.70 -7.12
CA PHE A 149 -7.75 4.49 -6.47
C PHE A 149 -8.54 4.80 -5.20
N THR A 150 -8.05 5.69 -4.33
CA THR A 150 -8.75 6.07 -3.10
C THR A 150 -10.07 6.78 -3.37
N GLN A 151 -10.13 7.70 -4.34
CA GLN A 151 -11.40 8.34 -4.75
C GLN A 151 -12.46 7.32 -5.19
N SER A 152 -12.03 6.22 -5.80
CA SER A 152 -12.93 5.19 -6.32
C SER A 152 -13.28 4.12 -5.29
N LEU A 153 -12.33 3.70 -4.45
CA LEU A 153 -12.48 2.55 -3.56
C LEU A 153 -12.88 2.93 -2.14
N PHE A 154 -12.34 4.02 -1.60
CA PHE A 154 -12.62 4.39 -0.22
C PHE A 154 -14.08 4.80 -0.04
N LEU A 155 -14.59 4.50 1.14
CA LEU A 155 -15.98 4.64 1.50
C LEU A 155 -16.17 5.73 2.56
N PRO A 156 -17.20 6.58 2.43
CA PRO A 156 -17.58 7.50 3.50
C PRO A 156 -17.98 6.74 4.76
N ALA A 157 -17.61 7.24 5.94
CA ALA A 157 -17.95 6.63 7.22
C ALA A 157 -19.47 6.44 7.41
N SER A 158 -20.29 7.32 6.83
CA SER A 158 -21.75 7.24 6.84
C SER A 158 -22.33 5.97 6.20
N THR A 159 -21.55 5.25 5.40
CA THR A 159 -21.96 3.99 4.77
C THR A 159 -21.86 2.79 5.71
N ALA A 160 -21.06 2.89 6.78
CA ALA A 160 -20.74 1.77 7.68
C ALA A 160 -21.95 1.07 8.29
N PRO A 161 -23.00 1.77 8.76
CA PRO A 161 -24.21 1.12 9.29
C PRO A 161 -24.91 0.20 8.28
N SER A 162 -24.74 0.44 6.98
CA SER A 162 -25.36 -0.35 5.91
C SER A 162 -24.48 -1.48 5.37
N ILE A 163 -23.15 -1.36 5.50
CA ILE A 163 -22.17 -2.27 4.91
C ILE A 163 -21.68 -3.28 5.95
N LEU A 164 -21.22 -2.82 7.11
CA LEU A 164 -20.59 -3.68 8.12
C LEU A 164 -21.47 -4.86 8.56
N PRO A 165 -22.81 -4.73 8.73
CA PRO A 165 -23.66 -5.88 9.08
C PRO A 165 -23.72 -6.99 8.02
N LYS A 166 -23.33 -6.69 6.78
CA LYS A 166 -23.28 -7.67 5.67
C LYS A 166 -21.94 -8.40 5.59
N VAL A 167 -20.92 -7.94 6.32
CA VAL A 167 -19.59 -8.54 6.34
C VAL A 167 -19.56 -9.67 7.35
N THR A 168 -19.05 -10.84 6.95
CA THR A 168 -18.93 -11.96 7.90
C THR A 168 -17.82 -11.69 8.92
N PRO A 169 -17.92 -12.15 10.17
CA PRO A 169 -16.93 -11.84 11.21
C PRO A 169 -15.48 -12.26 10.89
N LYS A 170 -15.28 -13.19 9.94
CA LYS A 170 -13.94 -13.65 9.53
C LYS A 170 -13.38 -12.86 8.34
N THR A 171 -14.19 -12.08 7.64
CA THR A 171 -13.76 -11.33 6.47
C THR A 171 -12.96 -10.10 6.91
N PRO A 172 -11.73 -9.91 6.39
CA PRO A 172 -10.96 -8.69 6.61
C PRO A 172 -11.72 -7.42 6.20
N LEU A 173 -11.57 -6.36 7.00
CA LEU A 173 -12.10 -5.02 6.68
C LEU A 173 -11.05 -4.11 6.02
N SER A 174 -9.81 -4.61 5.87
CA SER A 174 -8.70 -3.92 5.23
C SER A 174 -9.10 -3.38 3.86
N GLN A 175 -8.80 -2.10 3.62
CA GLN A 175 -8.99 -1.46 2.33
C GLN A 175 -7.69 -1.13 1.62
N ALA A 176 -6.61 -0.91 2.38
CA ALA A 176 -5.30 -0.62 1.83
C ALA A 176 -4.18 -1.21 2.71
N TRP A 177 -3.17 -1.79 2.06
CA TRP A 177 -1.87 -2.11 2.66
C TRP A 177 -0.76 -1.39 1.91
N ILE A 178 0.34 -1.09 2.59
CA ILE A 178 1.49 -0.42 1.99
C ILE A 178 2.70 -1.33 2.12
N ALA A 179 3.28 -1.73 0.99
CA ALA A 179 4.57 -2.39 0.94
C ALA A 179 5.68 -1.39 0.65
N PHE A 180 6.82 -1.58 1.29
CA PHE A 180 8.02 -0.78 1.08
C PHE A 180 9.16 -1.69 0.64
N ASP A 181 9.71 -1.42 -0.54
CA ASP A 181 10.97 -1.99 -1.00
C ASP A 181 12.11 -1.09 -0.54
N LEU A 182 13.03 -1.67 0.25
CA LEU A 182 14.20 -0.97 0.76
C LEU A 182 15.36 -1.18 -0.20
N ALA A 183 15.70 -0.19 -1.01
CA ALA A 183 16.82 -0.30 -1.94
C ALA A 183 18.18 -0.29 -1.19
N HIS A 184 19.16 -0.98 -1.77
CA HIS A 184 20.57 -0.73 -1.43
C HIS A 184 20.90 0.71 -1.85
N GLY A 185 21.64 1.46 -1.02
CA GLY A 185 21.86 2.90 -1.21
C GLY A 185 20.80 3.81 -0.55
N GLY A 186 19.94 3.28 0.31
CA GLY A 186 19.01 4.05 1.14
C GLY A 186 17.70 4.49 0.47
N GLY A 187 17.46 4.12 -0.79
CA GLY A 187 16.22 4.44 -1.50
C GLY A 187 15.02 3.65 -0.97
N ILE A 188 13.82 4.24 -1.05
CA ILE A 188 12.56 3.63 -0.62
C ILE A 188 11.57 3.71 -1.77
N MET A 189 10.94 2.60 -2.12
CA MET A 189 9.79 2.56 -3.03
C MET A 189 8.56 2.09 -2.26
N ALA A 190 7.45 2.82 -2.38
CA ALA A 190 6.18 2.47 -1.77
C ALA A 190 5.22 1.90 -2.83
N LYS A 191 4.58 0.77 -2.51
CA LYS A 191 3.51 0.12 -3.29
C LYS A 191 2.27 -0.01 -2.43
N VAL A 192 1.10 0.31 -2.96
CA VAL A 192 -0.17 0.23 -2.21
C VAL A 192 -1.04 -0.86 -2.81
N TYR A 193 -1.43 -1.82 -1.97
CA TYR A 193 -2.43 -2.84 -2.29
C TYR A 193 -3.80 -2.34 -1.86
N PHE A 194 -4.80 -2.46 -2.71
CA PHE A 194 -6.19 -2.10 -2.44
C PHE A 194 -7.13 -3.30 -2.54
N MET A 195 -8.08 -3.37 -1.61
CA MET A 195 -9.08 -4.44 -1.55
C MET A 195 -10.45 -3.89 -1.99
N PRO A 196 -10.98 -4.29 -3.16
CA PRO A 196 -12.26 -3.79 -3.67
C PRO A 196 -13.49 -4.37 -2.95
N PHE A 197 -13.33 -5.29 -1.99
CA PHE A 197 -14.44 -6.05 -1.42
C PHE A 197 -15.52 -5.17 -0.78
N LEU A 198 -15.14 -4.18 0.04
CA LEU A 198 -16.11 -3.29 0.68
C LEU A 198 -16.78 -2.37 -0.33
N LYS A 199 -16.04 -1.89 -1.34
CA LYS A 199 -16.62 -1.11 -2.44
C LYS A 199 -17.64 -1.93 -3.23
N TRP A 200 -17.29 -3.17 -3.57
CA TRP A 200 -18.20 -4.12 -4.22
C TRP A 200 -19.46 -4.34 -3.41
N LEU A 201 -19.33 -4.57 -2.10
CA LEU A 201 -20.48 -4.76 -1.21
C LEU A 201 -21.37 -3.51 -1.09
N HIS A 202 -20.78 -2.32 -1.24
CA HIS A 202 -21.51 -1.05 -1.28
C HIS A 202 -22.29 -0.86 -2.58
N THR A 203 -21.68 -1.17 -3.73
CA THR A 203 -22.23 -0.91 -5.07
C THR A 203 -23.07 -2.06 -5.61
N ALA A 204 -22.93 -3.27 -5.06
CA ALA A 204 -23.66 -4.44 -5.51
C ALA A 204 -25.17 -4.23 -5.33
N SER A 205 -25.91 -4.40 -6.42
CA SER A 205 -27.37 -4.34 -6.46
C SER A 205 -27.91 -5.59 -7.13
N PRO A 206 -29.07 -6.13 -6.70
CA PRO A 206 -29.73 -7.23 -7.43
C PRO A 206 -30.02 -6.90 -8.91
N ALA A 207 -30.12 -5.62 -9.26
CA ALA A 207 -30.39 -5.17 -10.62
C ALA A 207 -29.13 -5.05 -11.52
N GLN A 208 -27.93 -5.02 -10.93
CA GLN A 208 -26.67 -4.87 -11.66
C GLN A 208 -25.61 -5.79 -11.07
N ALA A 209 -25.29 -6.86 -11.81
CA ALA A 209 -24.22 -7.76 -11.46
C ALA A 209 -22.86 -7.08 -11.74
N ILE A 210 -22.35 -6.35 -10.74
CA ILE A 210 -20.98 -5.84 -10.72
C ILE A 210 -20.12 -6.77 -9.86
N SER A 211 -18.90 -7.06 -10.32
CA SER A 211 -17.92 -7.84 -9.56
C SER A 211 -16.71 -7.00 -9.16
N THR A 212 -15.85 -7.53 -8.28
CA THR A 212 -14.62 -6.85 -7.88
C THR A 212 -13.68 -6.60 -9.06
N LYS A 213 -13.62 -7.51 -10.05
CA LYS A 213 -12.80 -7.31 -11.26
C LYS A 213 -13.28 -6.11 -12.08
N ASP A 214 -14.61 -5.93 -12.21
CA ASP A 214 -15.16 -4.86 -13.02
C ASP A 214 -14.84 -3.49 -12.40
N ILE A 215 -15.00 -3.38 -11.08
CA ILE A 215 -14.61 -2.18 -10.31
C ILE A 215 -13.12 -1.88 -10.53
N ILE A 216 -12.25 -2.87 -10.36
CA ILE A 216 -10.80 -2.67 -10.48
C ILE A 216 -10.37 -2.33 -11.91
N PHE A 217 -10.95 -2.98 -12.93
CA PHE A 217 -10.65 -2.68 -14.33
C PHE A 217 -11.10 -1.27 -14.73
N ASP A 218 -12.27 -0.83 -14.28
CA ASP A 218 -12.76 0.52 -14.53
C ASP A 218 -11.86 1.58 -13.89
N ILE A 219 -11.35 1.33 -12.69
CA ILE A 219 -10.39 2.22 -12.01
C ILE A 219 -9.04 2.21 -12.74
N ALA A 220 -8.52 1.04 -13.10
CA ALA A 220 -7.25 0.94 -13.83
C ALA A 220 -7.29 1.70 -15.16
N ARG A 221 -8.43 1.68 -15.89
CA ARG A 221 -8.60 2.48 -17.12
C ARG A 221 -8.61 3.98 -16.86
N GLN A 222 -8.98 4.46 -15.68
CA GLN A 222 -8.86 5.88 -15.32
C GLN A 222 -7.39 6.31 -15.20
N CYS A 223 -6.47 5.35 -14.99
CA CYS A 223 -5.02 5.59 -15.01
C CYS A 223 -4.41 5.53 -16.41
N ASN A 224 -5.20 5.30 -17.47
CA ASN A 224 -4.70 5.40 -18.85
C ASN A 224 -4.19 6.81 -19.13
N GLY A 225 -3.10 6.92 -19.88
CA GLY A 225 -2.42 8.18 -20.10
C GLY A 225 -1.58 8.23 -21.37
N PRO A 226 -0.77 9.29 -21.56
CA PRO A 226 0.00 9.50 -22.79
C PRO A 226 1.06 8.41 -23.04
N TYR A 227 1.46 7.68 -22.00
CA TYR A 227 2.51 6.66 -22.08
C TYR A 227 1.97 5.22 -22.18
N GLY A 228 0.65 5.01 -22.10
CA GLY A 228 0.08 3.69 -22.22
C GLY A 228 -1.37 3.58 -21.78
N SER A 229 -1.95 2.42 -22.09
CA SER A 229 -3.29 2.03 -21.65
C SER A 229 -3.26 0.63 -21.06
N TYR A 230 -4.07 0.41 -20.03
CA TYR A 230 -4.32 -0.89 -19.43
C TYR A 230 -5.32 -1.74 -20.22
N ASP A 231 -5.92 -1.23 -21.29
CA ASP A 231 -7.00 -1.92 -22.02
C ASP A 231 -6.58 -3.29 -22.54
N HIS A 232 -5.39 -3.40 -23.12
CA HIS A 232 -4.91 -4.68 -23.64
C HIS A 232 -4.58 -5.70 -22.53
N PRO A 233 -3.77 -5.37 -21.49
CA PRO A 233 -3.57 -6.26 -20.34
C PRO A 233 -4.88 -6.67 -19.65
N ILE A 234 -5.81 -5.72 -19.46
CA ILE A 234 -7.13 -6.00 -18.89
C ILE A 234 -7.91 -6.96 -19.76
N SER A 235 -7.93 -6.78 -21.08
CA SER A 235 -8.66 -7.66 -22.00
C SER A 235 -8.11 -9.09 -21.97
N LEU A 236 -6.79 -9.26 -21.88
CA LEU A 236 -6.14 -10.56 -21.73
C LEU A 236 -6.54 -11.23 -20.41
N LEU A 237 -6.49 -10.46 -19.30
CA LEU A 237 -6.86 -10.99 -18.00
C LEU A 237 -8.36 -11.33 -17.92
N ASP A 238 -9.23 -10.49 -18.44
CA ASP A 238 -10.67 -10.74 -18.50
C ASP A 238 -10.98 -12.00 -19.32
N SER A 239 -10.33 -12.15 -20.49
CA SER A 239 -10.45 -13.35 -21.33
C SER A 239 -10.01 -14.62 -20.57
N TYR A 240 -8.92 -14.55 -19.81
CA TYR A 240 -8.45 -15.64 -18.97
C TYR A 240 -9.46 -15.97 -17.86
N LEU A 241 -9.97 -14.98 -17.13
CA LEU A 241 -10.94 -15.18 -16.05
C LEU A 241 -12.27 -15.75 -16.59
N CYS A 242 -12.68 -15.35 -17.79
CA CYS A 242 -13.88 -15.86 -18.47
C CYS A 242 -13.67 -17.23 -19.13
N SER A 243 -12.44 -17.73 -19.25
CA SER A 243 -12.17 -19.07 -19.80
C SER A 243 -12.55 -20.22 -18.87
N PHE A 244 -12.81 -19.92 -17.59
CA PHE A 244 -13.21 -20.91 -16.59
C PHE A 244 -14.67 -21.34 -16.78
N PRO A 245 -14.98 -22.65 -16.74
CA PRO A 245 -16.35 -23.14 -16.93
C PRO A 245 -17.33 -22.61 -15.87
N PRO A 246 -18.60 -22.31 -16.23
CA PRO A 246 -19.63 -21.99 -15.25
C PRO A 246 -19.76 -23.09 -14.18
N GLY A 247 -19.82 -22.69 -12.91
CA GLY A 247 -19.92 -23.62 -11.78
C GLY A 247 -18.59 -24.24 -11.30
N SER A 248 -17.47 -23.97 -12.00
CA SER A 248 -16.13 -24.24 -11.47
C SER A 248 -15.69 -23.15 -10.47
N PHE A 249 -14.61 -23.39 -9.73
CA PHE A 249 -13.98 -22.35 -8.89
C PHE A 249 -13.37 -21.29 -9.79
N GLN A 250 -14.16 -20.29 -10.17
CA GLN A 250 -13.70 -19.18 -10.98
C GLN A 250 -12.80 -18.25 -10.13
N PRO A 251 -11.59 -17.94 -10.60
CA PRO A 251 -10.74 -16.96 -9.93
C PRO A 251 -11.42 -15.58 -9.90
N THR A 252 -11.24 -14.86 -8.81
CA THR A 252 -11.72 -13.48 -8.66
C THR A 252 -10.56 -12.55 -8.37
N VAL A 253 -10.63 -11.31 -8.86
CA VAL A 253 -9.69 -10.26 -8.46
C VAL A 253 -9.93 -9.96 -6.98
N GLU A 254 -8.96 -10.30 -6.14
CA GLU A 254 -9.03 -10.12 -4.68
C GLU A 254 -8.49 -8.76 -4.27
N MET A 255 -7.42 -8.31 -4.93
CA MET A 255 -6.78 -7.02 -4.68
C MET A 255 -6.01 -6.56 -5.92
N VAL A 256 -5.61 -5.29 -5.91
CA VAL A 256 -4.78 -4.65 -6.93
C VAL A 256 -3.69 -3.86 -6.22
N ALA A 257 -2.49 -3.85 -6.76
CA ALA A 257 -1.38 -3.07 -6.25
C ALA A 257 -0.98 -1.99 -7.25
N ILE A 258 -0.57 -0.84 -6.73
CA ILE A 258 -0.01 0.25 -7.53
C ILE A 258 1.31 0.72 -6.93
N ASP A 259 2.21 1.19 -7.78
CA ASP A 259 3.42 1.86 -7.31
C ASP A 259 3.14 3.35 -7.07
N CYS A 260 3.60 3.86 -5.92
CA CYS A 260 3.54 5.28 -5.57
C CYS A 260 4.72 6.03 -6.18
N GLU A 261 4.88 5.90 -7.50
CA GLU A 261 5.94 6.54 -8.27
C GLU A 261 5.40 7.59 -9.23
N GLY A 262 6.28 8.49 -9.64
CA GLY A 262 5.90 9.64 -10.44
C GLY A 262 5.57 9.22 -11.87
N GLY A 263 4.30 9.37 -12.24
CA GLY A 263 3.92 9.63 -13.63
C GLY A 263 3.97 11.14 -13.93
N ASP A 264 4.37 11.46 -15.15
CA ASP A 264 4.37 12.76 -15.84
C ASP A 264 5.34 13.87 -15.36
N ASP A 265 5.54 14.14 -14.06
CA ASP A 265 6.35 15.30 -13.61
C ASP A 265 7.77 14.98 -13.13
N ALA A 266 8.04 13.73 -12.77
CA ALA A 266 9.33 13.33 -12.17
C ALA A 266 10.47 13.21 -13.21
N TRP A 267 10.14 12.90 -14.47
CA TRP A 267 11.14 12.63 -15.51
C TRP A 267 11.69 13.91 -16.16
N GLY A 268 10.91 15.00 -16.15
CA GLY A 268 11.33 16.30 -16.67
C GLY A 268 12.39 17.01 -15.83
N LYS A 269 12.65 16.56 -14.61
CA LYS A 269 13.67 17.12 -13.70
C LYS A 269 14.64 16.05 -13.22
N GLY A 270 15.53 15.62 -14.12
CA GLY A 270 16.88 15.15 -13.77
C GLY A 270 16.99 13.82 -13.04
N GLN A 271 16.66 12.70 -13.70
CA GLN A 271 17.02 11.34 -13.24
C GLN A 271 17.53 10.46 -14.41
N GLU A 272 18.22 11.05 -15.39
CA GLU A 272 18.76 10.32 -16.56
C GLU A 272 20.03 9.48 -16.25
N GLN A 273 20.45 9.34 -14.97
CA GLN A 273 21.72 8.71 -14.62
C GLN A 273 21.67 7.49 -13.68
N ARG A 274 20.50 6.98 -13.27
CA ARG A 274 20.46 5.91 -12.23
C ARG A 274 19.85 4.57 -12.58
N TYR A 275 19.21 4.39 -13.73
CA TYR A 275 18.75 3.06 -14.14
C TYR A 275 19.20 2.75 -15.56
N GLY A 276 20.21 1.89 -15.67
CA GLY A 276 20.62 1.30 -16.93
C GLY A 276 19.55 0.34 -17.43
N ASN A 277 19.13 0.56 -18.68
CA ASN A 277 18.42 -0.36 -19.58
C ASN A 277 17.16 -1.05 -19.03
N ASP A 278 16.06 -0.31 -18.90
CA ASP A 278 14.73 -0.77 -19.30
C ASP A 278 13.79 0.44 -19.44
N ALA A 279 13.85 1.09 -20.61
CA ALA A 279 13.12 2.32 -20.92
C ALA A 279 11.67 2.09 -21.42
N THR A 280 10.99 1.01 -20.99
CA THR A 280 9.66 0.64 -21.50
C THR A 280 8.51 0.67 -20.49
N ALA A 281 8.74 1.13 -19.26
CA ALA A 281 7.68 1.32 -18.26
C ALA A 281 7.56 2.80 -17.84
N ALA A 282 7.21 3.66 -18.80
CA ALA A 282 6.80 5.02 -18.46
C ALA A 282 5.31 4.96 -18.08
N GLY A 283 5.03 4.97 -16.78
CA GLY A 283 3.67 4.87 -16.22
C GLY A 283 3.70 3.89 -15.05
N GLY A 284 3.41 4.38 -13.84
CA GLY A 284 3.52 3.57 -12.62
C GLY A 284 2.79 2.24 -12.76
N ALA A 285 3.39 1.15 -12.29
CA ALA A 285 2.83 -0.19 -12.54
C ALA A 285 1.54 -0.43 -11.75
N VAL A 286 0.54 -1.00 -12.42
CA VAL A 286 -0.66 -1.60 -11.80
C VAL A 286 -0.54 -3.11 -11.89
N GLU A 287 -0.54 -3.79 -10.75
CA GLU A 287 -0.42 -5.24 -10.61
C GLU A 287 -1.72 -5.82 -10.05
N PHE A 288 -2.26 -6.88 -10.65
CA PHE A 288 -3.49 -7.50 -10.18
C PHE A 288 -3.18 -8.80 -9.42
N ALA A 289 -3.65 -8.92 -8.18
CA ALA A 289 -3.61 -10.18 -7.48
C ALA A 289 -4.95 -10.91 -7.63
N ILE A 290 -4.89 -12.10 -8.21
CA ILE A 290 -6.04 -12.94 -8.49
C ILE A 290 -6.04 -14.09 -7.49
N SER A 291 -7.20 -14.32 -6.89
CA SER A 291 -7.39 -15.38 -5.91
C SER A 291 -8.36 -16.41 -6.45
N VAL A 292 -7.95 -17.68 -6.42
CA VAL A 292 -8.87 -18.80 -6.64
C VAL A 292 -9.45 -19.14 -5.28
N LYS A 293 -10.66 -18.64 -4.97
CA LYS A 293 -11.31 -18.92 -3.69
C LYS A 293 -11.62 -20.42 -3.55
N GLY A 294 -10.72 -21.17 -2.95
CA GLY A 294 -11.02 -22.42 -2.24
C GLY A 294 -11.30 -22.09 -0.77
N ARG A 295 -12.58 -21.93 -0.40
CA ARG A 295 -13.14 -21.85 0.98
C ARG A 295 -12.22 -21.26 2.09
N PHE A 296 -12.52 -20.04 2.56
CA PHE A 296 -12.17 -19.58 3.92
C PHE A 296 -13.20 -20.07 4.95
#